data_AF-A0A7X5IB70-F1
#
_entry.id   AF-A0A7X5IB70-F1
#
_cell.length_a   1.000
_cell.length_b   1.000
_cell.length_c   1.000
_cell.angle_alpha   90.00
_cell.angle_beta   90.00
_cell.angle_gamma   90.00
#
_symmetry.space_group_name_H-M   'P 1'
#
loop_
_entity.id
_entity.type
_entity.pdbx_description
1 polymer ?
#
loop_
_entity_poly.entity_id
_entity_poly.type
_entity_poly.pdbx_seq_one_letter_code
_entity_poly.pdbx_strand_id
1 'polypeptide(L)' 'MATNKRVFTLRLEDEVFDKIGALSTAQHRSMTNYIEYVLLKHIREVEQAEGEIRPPVPKDHD' A
#
# COMPACT_ATOMS: atom_id res chain seq x y z
N MET A 1 -14.72 13.15 -2.20
CA MET A 1 -14.34 12.82 -3.58
C MET A 1 -14.22 11.31 -3.68
N ALA A 2 -15.00 10.69 -4.57
CA ALA A 2 -14.91 9.25 -4.80
C ALA A 2 -13.51 8.94 -5.33
N THR A 3 -12.64 8.44 -4.46
CA THR A 3 -11.39 7.84 -4.91
C THR A 3 -11.75 6.42 -5.30
N ASN A 4 -11.40 5.99 -6.52
CA ASN A 4 -11.55 4.61 -6.99
C ASN A 4 -10.64 3.66 -6.19
N LYS A 5 -10.78 3.64 -4.86
CA LYS A 5 -10.03 2.80 -3.94
C LYS A 5 -10.80 1.49 -3.78
N ARG A 6 -10.09 0.37 -4.00
CA ARG A 6 -10.62 -0.96 -3.74
C ARG A 6 -10.34 -1.32 -2.28
N VAL A 7 -11.37 -1.78 -1.56
CA VAL A 7 -11.21 -2.30 -0.19
C VAL A 7 -10.55 -3.67 -0.27
N PHE A 8 -9.55 -3.90 0.58
CA PHE A 8 -8.92 -5.20 0.77
C PHE A 8 -8.65 -5.43 2.27
N THR A 9 -8.56 -6.70 2.68
CA THR A 9 -8.19 -7.08 4.05
C THR A 9 -6.75 -7.56 4.06
N LEU A 10 -5.91 -6.94 4.89
CA LEU A 10 -4.51 -7.32 5.11
C LEU A 10 -4.37 -7.99 6.47
N ARG A 11 -3.66 -9.12 6.53
CA ARG A 11 -3.26 -9.75 7.80
C ARG A 11 -1.79 -9.45 8.06
N LEU A 12 -1.49 -8.97 9.25
CA LEU A 12 -0.14 -8.66 9.72
C LEU A 12 0.11 -9.42 11.01
N GLU A 13 1.37 -9.76 11.27
CA GLU A 13 1.79 -10.23 12.60
C GLU A 13 1.69 -9.09 13.61
N ASP A 14 1.43 -9.41 14.88
CA ASP A 14 1.21 -8.43 15.94
C ASP A 14 2.38 -7.44 16.06
N GLU A 15 3.63 -7.92 16.01
CA GLU A 15 4.81 -7.07 16.07
C GLU A 15 4.89 -6.06 14.91
N VAL A 16 4.49 -6.49 13.70
CA VAL A 16 4.46 -5.63 12.51
C VAL A 16 3.34 -4.59 12.66
N PHE A 17 2.18 -5.01 13.15
CA PHE A 17 1.05 -4.12 13.40
C PHE A 17 1.43 -2.99 14.38
N ASP A 18 2.06 -3.34 15.50
CA ASP A 18 2.47 -2.37 16.52
C ASP A 18 3.52 -1.38 16.00
N LYS A 19 4.53 -1.86 15.26
CA LYS A 19 5.54 -1.00 14.64
C LYS A 19 4.93 -0.01 13.66
N ILE A 20 4.01 -0.46 12.81
CA ILE A 20 3.30 0.40 11.86
C ILE A 20 2.42 1.42 12.60
N GLY A 21 1.75 1.00 13.68
CA GLY A 21 1.00 1.89 14.57
C GLY A 21 1.88 3.02 15.12
N ALA A 22 3.02 2.68 15.71
CA ALA A 22 3.98 3.65 16.24
C ALA A 22 4.50 4.63 15.18
N LEU A 23 4.86 4.12 13.99
CA LEU A 23 5.33 4.94 12.86
C LEU A 23 4.24 5.89 12.34
N SER A 24 2.99 5.43 12.29
CA SER A 24 1.86 6.24 11.85
C SER A 24 1.59 7.40 12.82
N THR A 25 1.61 7.12 14.13
CA THR A 25 1.47 8.14 15.17
C THR A 25 2.61 9.15 15.13
N ALA A 26 3.85 8.71 14.94
CA ALA A 26 5.02 9.59 14.84
C ALA A 26 4.93 10.56 13.64
N GLN A 27 4.22 10.19 12.57
CA GLN A 27 4.01 11.05 11.40
C GLN A 27 2.67 11.78 11.39
N HIS A 28 1.91 11.73 12.50
CA HIS A 28 0.56 12.30 12.61
C HIS A 28 -0.38 11.83 11.48
N ARG A 29 -0.23 10.57 11.05
CA ARG A 29 -1.04 9.94 10.00
C ARG A 29 -1.84 8.80 10.60
N SER A 30 -3.02 8.52 10.04
CA SER A 30 -3.71 7.27 10.33
C SER A 30 -2.90 6.08 9.84
N MET A 31 -3.08 4.93 10.47
CA MET A 31 -2.44 3.68 10.07
C MET A 31 -2.70 3.36 8.59
N THR A 32 -3.94 3.52 8.13
CA THR A 32 -4.33 3.32 6.72
C THR A 32 -3.58 4.24 5.77
N ASN A 33 -3.47 5.53 6.10
CA ASN A 33 -2.76 6.50 5.26
C ASN A 33 -1.25 6.26 5.26
N TYR A 34 -0.71 5.76 6.37
CA TYR A 34 0.69 5.38 6.47
C TYR A 34 0.99 4.16 5.58
N ILE A 35 0.15 3.13 5.64
CA ILE A 35 0.27 1.94 4.79
C ILE A 35 0.17 2.33 3.31
N GLU A 36 -0.77 3.20 2.93
CA GLU A 36 -0.87 3.73 1.56
C GLU A 36 0.44 4.40 1.10
N TYR A 37 1.05 5.22 1.96
CA TYR A 37 2.34 5.85 1.65
C TYR A 37 3.47 4.83 1.47
N VAL A 38 3.56 3.82 2.33
CA VAL A 38 4.58 2.77 2.25
C VAL A 38 4.44 1.97 0.95
N LEU A 39 3.21 1.60 0.57
CA LEU A 39 2.96 0.88 -0.68
C LEU A 39 3.36 1.72 -1.90
N LEU A 40 3.00 3.01 -1.93
CA LEU A 40 3.40 3.92 -3.02
C LEU A 40 4.90 4.17 -3.06
N LYS A 41 5.57 4.20 -1.91
CA LYS A 41 7.03 4.30 -1.84
C LYS A 41 7.67 3.04 -2.41
N HIS A 42 7.21 1.86 -1.98
CA HIS A 42 7.74 0.59 -2.44
C HIS A 42 7.56 0.40 -3.96
N ILE A 43 6.38 0.72 -4.51
CA ILE A 43 6.14 0.67 -5.97
C ILE A 43 7.16 1.53 -6.71
N ARG A 44 7.36 2.79 -6.28
CA ARG A 44 8.32 3.69 -6.92
C ARG A 44 9.76 3.19 -6.85
N GLU A 45 10.16 2.56 -5.74
CA GLU A 45 11.48 1.98 -5.58
C GLU A 45 11.69 0.80 -6.54
N VAL A 46 10.69 -0.06 -6.68
CA VAL A 46 10.72 -1.18 -7.63
C VAL A 46 10.72 -0.68 -9.08
N GLU A 47 9.88 0.32 -9.40
CA GLU A 47 9.84 0.91 -10.75
C GLU A 47 11.16 1.57 -11.15
N GLN A 48 11.88 2.16 -10.20
CA GLN A 48 13.21 2.72 -10.44
C GLN A 48 14.27 1.63 -10.66
N ALA A 49 14.13 0.48 -10.00
CA ALA A 49 15.11 -0.61 -10.07
C ALA A 49 14.91 -1.53 -11.28
N GLU A 50 13.66 -1.88 -11.57
CA GLU A 50 13.29 -2.94 -12.53
C GLU A 50 12.52 -2.41 -13.76
N GLY A 51 12.12 -1.14 -13.75
CA GLY A 51 11.30 -0.51 -14.78
C GLY A 51 9.79 -0.56 -14.46
N GLU A 52 8.98 -0.03 -15.37
CA GLU A 52 7.53 0.16 -15.18
C GLU A 52 6.79 -1.15 -14.82
N ILE A 53 6.08 -1.15 -13.69
CA ILE A 53 5.25 -2.30 -13.28
C ILE A 53 3.94 -2.26 -14.09
N ARG A 54 3.78 -3.23 -14.99
CA ARG A 54 2.53 -3.39 -15.74
C ARG A 54 1.65 -4.45 -15.07
N PRO A 55 0.53 -4.07 -14.43
CA PRO A 55 -0.40 -5.08 -13.93
C PRO A 55 -0.94 -5.89 -15.12
N PRO A 56 -1.18 -7.20 -14.94
CA PRO A 56 -1.78 -8.01 -16.01
C PRO A 56 -3.12 -7.40 -16.40
N VAL A 57 -3.32 -7.17 -17.70
CA VAL A 57 -4.59 -6.71 -18.24
C VAL A 57 -5.68 -7.67 -17.75
N PRO A 58 -6.76 -7.18 -17.12
CA PRO A 58 -7.87 -8.04 -16.74
C PRO A 58 -8.30 -8.80 -17.99
N LYS A 59 -8.27 -10.14 -17.94
CA LYS A 59 -8.95 -10.93 -18.96
C LYS A 59 -10.44 -10.69 -18.72
N ASP A 60 -11.05 -9.83 -19.51
CA ASP A 60 -12.50 -9.77 -19.63
C ASP A 60 -12.97 -11.21 -19.86
N HIS A 61 -13.76 -11.74 -18.91
CA HIS A 61 -14.40 -13.04 -19.08
C HIS A 61 -15.68 -12.74 -19.85
N ASP A 62 -15.69 -13.10 -21.14
CA ASP A 62 -16.87 -13.09 -22.03
C ASP A 62 -18.09 -13.78 -21.40
#